data_AF-A0AA38PNM0-F1
#
_entry.id   AF-A0AA38PNM0-F1
#
_cell.length_a   1.000
_cell.length_b   1.000
_cell.length_c   1.000
_cell.angle_alpha   90.00
_cell.angle_beta   90.00
_cell.angle_gamma   90.00
#
_symmetry.space_group_name_H-M   'P 1'
#
loop_
_entity.id
_entity.type
_entity.pdbx_description
1 polymer ?
#
loop_
_entity_poly.entity_id
_entity_poly.type
_entity_poly.pdbx_seq_one_letter_code
_entity_poly.pdbx_strand_id
1 'polypeptide(L)'
;MSSSASSQDSTPSSPPTPPISPPVRRTYLERHRDRKQSNSSIAKSSEENKTGCEASLSPTVSAKINPTDTSPELGNVATLSQKAKEAELISQTFTDDLKLNLRCPICFDPAYQPYTLECGHLYCGGCLMAERARTKKSVAGFCCPICKKPTTRTPHPVHAVRHCLEVIAANDGLSIPEPIAFSWVPMRPRPRPIINIRTYLDAER
;
A
#
# COMPACT_ATOMS: atom_id res chain seq x y z
N MET A 1 74.29 -15.48 -17.43
CA MET A 1 73.68 -16.79 -17.73
C MET A 1 72.59 -16.98 -16.69
N SER A 2 71.30 -16.94 -16.95
CA SER A 2 70.55 -16.94 -18.20
C SER A 2 69.20 -16.28 -17.92
N SER A 3 68.81 -15.40 -18.83
CA SER A 3 67.48 -14.82 -18.94
C SER A 3 66.49 -15.90 -19.39
N SER A 4 65.29 -15.92 -18.80
CA SER A 4 64.12 -16.57 -19.40
C SER A 4 62.95 -15.60 -19.33
N ALA A 5 62.73 -14.92 -20.46
CA ALA A 5 61.53 -14.17 -20.75
C ALA A 5 60.47 -15.15 -21.25
N SER A 6 59.27 -15.14 -20.65
CA SER A 6 58.10 -15.81 -21.19
C SER A 6 57.16 -14.75 -21.74
N SER A 7 57.06 -14.74 -23.06
CA SER A 7 56.18 -13.88 -23.85
C SER A 7 54.73 -14.39 -23.83
N GLN A 8 53.83 -13.44 -23.58
CA GLN A 8 52.55 -13.19 -24.25
C GLN A 8 51.63 -14.38 -24.58
N ASP A 9 50.44 -14.38 -23.96
CA ASP A 9 49.20 -14.71 -24.68
C ASP A 9 48.12 -13.70 -24.27
N SER A 10 47.78 -12.79 -25.20
CA SER A 10 46.77 -11.75 -25.01
C SER A 10 45.57 -12.10 -25.87
N THR A 11 44.60 -12.79 -25.28
CA THR A 11 43.30 -13.01 -25.90
C THR A 11 42.46 -11.73 -25.79
N PRO A 12 41.90 -11.20 -26.90
CA PRO A 12 40.99 -10.06 -26.81
C PRO A 12 39.63 -10.55 -26.30
N SER A 13 39.30 -10.22 -25.06
CA SER A 13 37.98 -10.43 -24.49
C SER A 13 36.99 -9.42 -25.07
N SER A 14 35.99 -9.90 -25.80
CA SER A 14 34.87 -9.08 -26.27
C SER A 14 34.17 -8.40 -25.09
N PRO A 15 33.69 -7.14 -25.24
CA PRO A 15 33.01 -6.44 -24.16
C PRO A 15 31.68 -7.14 -23.80
N PRO A 16 31.29 -7.15 -22.51
CA PRO A 16 30.04 -7.74 -22.08
C PRO A 16 28.86 -6.97 -22.69
N THR A 17 27.93 -7.69 -23.32
CA THR A 17 26.64 -7.14 -23.77
C THR A 17 25.90 -6.49 -22.59
N PRO A 18 25.34 -5.29 -22.76
CA PRO A 18 24.59 -4.64 -21.69
C PRO A 18 23.39 -5.52 -21.27
N PRO A 19 23.02 -5.50 -19.97
CA PRO A 19 21.86 -6.25 -19.52
C PRO A 19 20.61 -5.76 -20.26
N ILE A 20 19.91 -6.70 -20.89
CA ILE A 20 18.60 -6.45 -21.49
C ILE A 20 17.72 -5.85 -20.39
N SER A 21 17.31 -4.60 -20.57
CA SER A 21 16.40 -3.93 -19.66
C SER A 21 15.16 -4.81 -19.47
N PRO A 22 14.76 -5.14 -18.23
CA PRO A 22 13.57 -5.95 -18.01
C PRO A 22 12.37 -5.26 -18.68
N PRO A 23 11.44 -6.03 -19.29
CA PRO A 23 10.31 -5.44 -19.98
C PRO A 23 9.57 -4.51 -19.02
N VAL A 24 9.46 -3.23 -19.41
CA VAL A 24 8.75 -2.22 -18.64
C VAL A 24 7.32 -2.72 -18.46
N ARG A 25 6.99 -3.16 -17.24
CA ARG A 25 5.63 -3.57 -16.91
C ARG A 25 4.75 -2.33 -17.00
N ARG A 26 3.76 -2.36 -17.90
CA ARG A 26 2.75 -1.30 -18.01
C ARG A 26 2.17 -0.98 -16.64
N THR A 27 2.13 0.31 -16.34
CA THR A 27 1.51 0.83 -15.14
C THR A 27 0.04 0.43 -15.08
N TYR A 28 -0.53 0.49 -13.89
CA TYR A 28 -1.95 0.22 -13.68
C TYR A 28 -2.84 1.10 -14.58
N LEU A 29 -2.48 2.38 -14.73
CA LEU A 29 -3.21 3.35 -15.54
C LEU A 29 -3.18 2.99 -17.04
N GLU A 30 -2.03 2.56 -17.56
CA GLU A 30 -1.90 2.14 -18.97
C GLU A 30 -2.75 0.91 -19.28
N ARG A 31 -2.74 -0.10 -18.41
CA ARG A 31 -3.61 -1.29 -18.57
C ARG A 31 -5.10 -0.96 -18.54
N HIS A 32 -5.49 0.02 -17.74
CA HIS A 32 -6.90 0.43 -17.64
C HIS A 32 -7.36 1.28 -18.84
N ARG A 33 -6.44 1.98 -19.51
CA ARG A 33 -6.70 2.74 -20.75
C ARG A 33 -6.96 1.79 -21.92
N ASP A 34 -6.11 0.77 -22.07
CA ASP A 34 -6.25 -0.24 -23.12
C ASP A 34 -7.55 -1.02 -22.98
N ARG A 35 -8.01 -1.33 -21.76
CA ARG A 35 -9.29 -2.01 -21.51
C ARG A 35 -10.50 -1.17 -21.93
N LYS A 36 -10.43 0.15 -21.78
CA LYS A 36 -11.47 1.06 -22.27
C LYS A 36 -11.46 1.16 -23.81
N GLN A 37 -10.27 1.11 -24.41
CA GLN A 37 -10.07 1.23 -25.85
C GLN A 37 -10.42 -0.07 -26.60
N SER A 38 -10.13 -1.23 -26.01
CA SER A 38 -10.54 -2.54 -26.51
C SER A 38 -12.07 -2.70 -26.48
N ASN A 39 -12.72 -2.19 -25.44
CA ASN A 39 -14.19 -2.22 -25.32
C ASN A 39 -14.87 -1.23 -26.28
N SER A 40 -14.21 -0.14 -26.70
CA SER A 40 -14.77 0.77 -27.70
C SER A 40 -14.68 0.23 -29.14
N SER A 41 -13.75 -0.68 -29.41
CA SER A 41 -13.60 -1.33 -30.73
C SER A 41 -14.48 -2.57 -30.93
N ILE A 42 -15.05 -3.15 -29.86
CA ILE A 42 -15.94 -4.31 -29.94
C ILE A 42 -17.42 -3.90 -30.07
N ALA A 43 -17.78 -2.64 -29.79
CA ALA A 43 -19.15 -2.13 -29.90
C ALA A 43 -19.62 -1.79 -31.35
N LYS A 44 -18.98 -2.36 -32.38
CA LYS A 44 -19.36 -2.20 -33.80
C LYS A 44 -19.43 -3.54 -34.55
N SER A 45 -20.13 -4.53 -34.01
CA SER A 45 -20.76 -5.59 -34.81
C SER A 45 -21.60 -6.51 -33.92
N SER A 46 -22.73 -6.93 -34.48
CA SER A 46 -23.69 -7.96 -34.04
C SER A 46 -24.66 -7.61 -32.91
N GLU A 47 -25.87 -7.26 -33.36
CA GLU A 47 -27.15 -7.59 -32.74
C GLU A 47 -27.28 -9.08 -32.34
N GLU A 48 -28.20 -9.29 -31.38
CA GLU A 48 -28.86 -10.52 -30.95
C GLU A 48 -28.37 -11.24 -29.67
N ASN A 49 -29.32 -11.26 -28.72
CA ASN A 49 -29.61 -12.19 -27.63
C ASN A 49 -28.84 -12.16 -26.28
N LYS A 50 -29.46 -11.39 -25.36
CA LYS A 50 -29.90 -11.76 -24.00
C LYS A 50 -29.06 -12.81 -23.24
N THR A 51 -28.35 -12.37 -22.21
CA THR A 51 -28.71 -12.58 -20.79
C THR A 51 -27.60 -11.98 -19.90
N GLY A 52 -27.94 -10.94 -19.15
CA GLY A 52 -27.02 -10.30 -18.22
C GLY A 52 -27.78 -9.41 -17.24
N CYS A 53 -27.86 -9.86 -15.99
CA CYS A 53 -28.41 -9.12 -14.87
C CYS A 53 -27.39 -8.07 -14.40
N GLU A 54 -27.55 -6.82 -14.83
CA GLU A 54 -26.91 -5.68 -14.17
C GLU A 54 -27.98 -4.90 -13.39
N ALA A 55 -27.96 -5.06 -12.07
CA ALA A 55 -28.66 -4.16 -11.17
C ALA A 55 -27.84 -2.88 -11.00
N SER A 56 -27.95 -1.98 -11.99
CA SER A 56 -27.71 -0.56 -11.79
C SER A 56 -29.08 0.10 -11.59
N LEU A 57 -29.49 0.30 -10.33
CA LEU A 57 -30.60 1.19 -10.02
C LEU A 57 -30.07 2.61 -9.92
N SER A 58 -30.13 3.32 -11.04
CA SER A 58 -30.35 4.77 -11.05
C SER A 58 -31.79 4.99 -11.53
N PRO A 59 -32.71 5.56 -10.72
CA PRO A 59 -33.96 6.05 -11.25
C PRO A 59 -33.77 7.48 -11.73
N THR A 60 -33.68 7.66 -13.05
CA THR A 60 -34.06 8.91 -13.71
C THR A 60 -35.58 9.04 -13.58
N VAL A 61 -36.05 9.83 -12.62
CA VAL A 61 -37.44 10.28 -12.58
C VAL A 61 -37.52 11.66 -13.23
N SER A 62 -37.96 11.68 -14.49
CA SER A 62 -38.51 12.89 -15.09
C SER A 62 -39.87 13.16 -14.45
N ALA A 63 -39.91 14.08 -13.49
CA ALA A 63 -41.16 14.65 -12.98
C ALA A 63 -41.33 16.05 -13.58
N LYS A 64 -42.45 16.24 -14.27
CA LYS A 64 -42.89 17.51 -14.85
C LYS A 64 -42.90 18.60 -13.78
N ILE A 65 -42.18 19.69 -14.03
CA ILE A 65 -42.20 20.89 -13.21
C ILE A 65 -43.42 21.72 -13.66
N ASN A 66 -44.43 21.83 -12.80
CA ASN A 66 -45.45 22.88 -12.93
C ASN A 66 -44.96 24.11 -12.16
N PRO A 67 -44.91 25.30 -12.77
CA PRO A 67 -44.58 26.53 -12.07
C PRO A 67 -45.87 27.07 -11.43
N THR A 68 -46.00 26.89 -10.12
CA THR A 68 -46.96 27.66 -9.32
C THR A 68 -46.19 28.37 -8.23
N ASP A 69 -46.30 29.69 -8.27
CA ASP A 69 -45.85 30.65 -7.27
C ASP A 69 -46.16 30.18 -5.85
N THR A 70 -45.11 29.94 -5.07
CA THR A 70 -45.14 30.19 -3.64
C THR A 70 -43.80 30.79 -3.23
N SER A 71 -43.88 32.07 -2.91
CA SER A 71 -43.03 32.91 -2.06
C SER A 71 -41.87 32.18 -1.32
N PRO A 72 -40.65 32.77 -1.26
CA PRO A 72 -39.56 32.20 -0.49
C PRO A 72 -39.91 32.27 1.01
N GLU A 73 -40.43 31.18 1.56
CA GLU A 73 -40.52 31.01 3.00
C GLU A 73 -39.08 30.94 3.53
N LEU A 74 -38.70 31.93 4.33
CA LEU A 74 -37.41 32.04 5.01
C LEU A 74 -37.21 30.81 5.91
N GLY A 75 -36.69 29.74 5.33
CA GLY A 75 -36.29 28.52 6.01
C GLY A 75 -35.37 28.88 7.17
N ASN A 76 -35.83 28.59 8.38
CA ASN A 76 -35.17 28.74 9.67
C ASN A 76 -33.66 28.51 9.62
N VAL A 77 -32.91 29.63 9.55
CA VAL A 77 -31.44 29.70 9.55
C VAL A 77 -30.79 28.90 10.69
N ALA A 78 -31.50 28.77 11.83
CA ALA A 78 -31.10 27.96 12.97
C ALA A 78 -30.96 26.45 12.64
N THR A 79 -31.86 25.91 11.82
CA THR A 79 -31.86 24.48 11.45
C THR A 79 -30.72 24.15 10.47
N LEU A 80 -30.38 25.07 9.56
CA LEU A 80 -29.21 24.92 8.69
C LEU A 80 -27.89 25.01 9.47
N SER A 81 -27.80 25.95 10.42
CA SER A 81 -26.64 26.07 11.31
C SER A 81 -26.45 24.83 12.19
N GLN A 82 -27.54 24.25 12.69
CA GLN A 82 -27.47 23.04 13.52
C GLN A 82 -27.01 21.82 12.72
N LYS A 83 -27.55 21.62 11.50
CA LYS A 83 -27.09 20.56 10.59
C LYS A 83 -25.62 20.70 10.21
N ALA A 84 -25.14 21.92 9.98
CA ALA A 84 -23.73 22.18 9.69
C ALA A 84 -22.81 21.82 10.86
N LYS A 85 -23.19 22.18 12.10
CA LYS A 85 -22.45 21.82 13.32
C LYS A 85 -22.41 20.31 13.55
N GLU A 86 -23.50 19.62 13.29
CA GLU A 86 -23.58 18.16 13.42
C GLU A 86 -22.69 17.46 12.38
N ALA A 87 -22.72 17.92 11.12
CA ALA A 87 -21.83 17.40 10.07
C ALA A 87 -20.34 17.63 10.40
N GLU A 88 -20.01 18.80 10.94
CA GLU A 88 -18.64 19.12 11.38
C GLU A 88 -18.19 18.20 12.52
N LEU A 89 -19.05 17.98 13.52
CA LEU A 89 -18.75 17.06 14.62
C LEU A 89 -18.51 15.64 14.10
N ILE A 90 -19.34 15.14 13.19
CA ILE A 90 -19.17 13.82 12.57
C ILE A 90 -17.82 13.74 11.84
N SER A 91 -17.49 14.76 11.04
CA SER A 91 -16.20 14.85 10.35
C SER A 91 -15.03 14.80 11.34
N GLN A 92 -15.09 15.60 12.40
CA GLN A 92 -14.06 15.65 13.43
C GLN A 92 -13.87 14.29 14.10
N THR A 93 -14.96 13.65 14.55
CA THR A 93 -14.89 12.31 15.18
C THR A 93 -14.27 11.26 14.27
N PHE A 94 -14.62 11.29 12.97
CA PHE A 94 -14.03 10.38 11.99
C PHE A 94 -12.52 10.62 11.84
N THR A 95 -12.08 11.87 11.78
CA THR A 95 -10.65 12.19 11.71
C THR A 95 -9.91 11.77 12.97
N ASP A 96 -10.52 11.90 14.14
CA ASP A 96 -9.92 11.51 15.42
C ASP A 96 -9.76 9.98 15.52
N ASP A 97 -10.78 9.22 15.12
CA ASP A 97 -10.70 7.75 15.02
C ASP A 97 -9.61 7.33 14.03
N LEU A 98 -9.52 8.00 12.88
CA LEU A 98 -8.48 7.74 11.90
C LEU A 98 -7.09 8.03 12.48
N LYS A 99 -6.90 9.17 13.17
CA LYS A 99 -5.64 9.52 13.85
C LYS A 99 -5.22 8.42 14.82
N LEU A 100 -6.14 7.91 15.63
CA LEU A 100 -5.86 6.83 16.59
C LEU A 100 -5.37 5.56 15.91
N ASN A 101 -6.01 5.15 14.80
CA ASN A 101 -5.65 3.95 14.06
C ASN A 101 -4.32 4.06 13.30
N LEU A 102 -3.83 5.28 13.06
CA LEU A 102 -2.56 5.54 12.37
C LEU A 102 -1.38 5.82 13.33
N ARG A 103 -1.59 5.64 14.65
CA ARG A 103 -0.52 5.77 15.64
C ARG A 103 0.35 4.52 15.70
N CYS A 104 1.63 4.72 15.94
CA CYS A 104 2.54 3.62 16.22
C CYS A 104 2.22 3.05 17.61
N PRO A 105 2.02 1.73 17.74
CA PRO A 105 1.71 1.09 19.02
C PRO A 105 2.90 1.01 19.99
N ILE A 106 4.07 1.54 19.61
CA ILE A 106 5.30 1.53 20.42
C ILE A 106 5.53 2.89 21.07
N CYS A 107 5.58 3.97 20.28
CA CYS A 107 5.75 5.33 20.80
C CYS A 107 4.43 6.08 21.02
N PHE A 108 3.32 5.54 20.53
CA PHE A 108 2.01 6.20 20.54
C PHE A 108 1.98 7.53 19.78
N ASP A 109 2.90 7.80 18.86
CA ASP A 109 2.84 8.97 17.98
C ASP A 109 2.29 8.59 16.60
N PRO A 110 1.78 9.54 15.80
CA PRO A 110 1.46 9.31 14.40
C PRO A 110 2.63 8.67 13.66
N ALA A 111 2.38 7.60 12.91
CA ALA A 111 3.43 6.85 12.23
C ALA A 111 3.89 7.56 10.93
N TYR A 112 4.41 8.80 11.01
CA TYR A 112 4.79 9.66 9.85
C TYR A 112 5.69 8.99 8.81
N GLN A 113 6.48 8.00 9.23
CA GLN A 113 7.17 7.10 8.31
C GLN A 113 6.70 5.66 8.57
N PRO A 114 5.53 5.29 8.04
CA PRO A 114 4.85 4.06 8.40
C PRO A 114 5.46 2.87 7.67
N TYR A 115 5.70 1.80 8.42
CA TYR A 115 6.11 0.50 7.91
C TYR A 115 5.14 -0.58 8.37
N THR A 116 4.84 -1.52 7.49
CA THR A 116 4.09 -2.73 7.84
C THR A 116 4.99 -3.96 7.89
N LEU A 117 4.64 -4.84 8.83
CA LEU A 117 5.16 -6.20 8.87
C LEU A 117 4.30 -7.12 7.98
N GLU A 118 4.79 -8.33 7.68
CA GLU A 118 4.03 -9.34 6.91
C GLU A 118 2.67 -9.69 7.53
N CYS A 119 2.55 -9.53 8.85
CA CYS A 119 1.30 -9.74 9.57
C CYS A 119 0.30 -8.58 9.45
N GLY A 120 0.66 -7.48 8.80
CA GLY A 120 -0.20 -6.31 8.56
C GLY A 120 -0.11 -5.20 9.61
N HIS A 121 0.52 -5.43 10.77
CA HIS A 121 0.65 -4.39 11.80
C HIS A 121 1.58 -3.25 11.37
N LEU A 122 1.15 -2.03 11.72
CA LEU A 122 1.77 -0.75 11.33
C LEU A 122 2.63 -0.18 12.46
N TYR A 123 3.80 0.35 12.13
CA TYR A 123 4.73 1.01 13.06
C TYR A 123 5.41 2.20 12.39
N CYS A 124 5.92 3.16 13.17
CA CYS A 124 6.86 4.14 12.62
C CYS A 124 8.24 3.47 12.40
N GLY A 125 8.98 3.93 11.39
CA GLY A 125 10.27 3.34 11.01
C GLY A 125 11.30 3.33 12.13
N GLY A 126 11.36 4.40 12.94
CA GLY A 126 12.29 4.50 14.07
C GLY A 126 12.05 3.43 15.13
N CYS A 127 10.80 3.25 15.57
CA CYS A 127 10.47 2.22 16.56
C CYS A 127 10.70 0.81 16.01
N LEU A 128 10.36 0.56 14.74
CA LEU A 128 10.54 -0.74 14.13
C LEU A 128 12.03 -1.10 13.97
N MET A 129 12.87 -0.12 13.64
CA MET A 129 14.33 -0.24 13.61
C MET A 129 14.92 -0.57 14.98
N ALA A 130 14.49 0.15 16.01
CA ALA A 130 14.93 -0.09 17.38
C ALA A 130 14.55 -1.51 17.85
N GLU A 131 13.32 -1.95 17.55
CA GLU A 131 12.85 -3.29 17.91
C GLU A 131 13.63 -4.39 17.18
N ARG A 132 13.90 -4.21 15.88
CA ARG A 132 14.75 -5.13 15.12
C ARG A 132 16.15 -5.19 15.72
N ALA A 133 16.73 -4.06 16.11
CA ALA A 133 18.06 -4.02 16.72
C ALA A 133 18.11 -4.78 18.05
N ARG A 134 17.08 -4.65 18.90
CA ARG A 134 16.93 -5.39 20.17
C ARG A 134 16.87 -6.91 19.97
N THR A 135 16.16 -7.35 18.95
CA THR A 135 15.88 -8.78 18.70
C THR A 135 16.93 -9.49 17.82
N LYS A 136 17.96 -8.78 17.32
CA LYS A 136 19.04 -9.37 16.50
C LYS A 136 19.73 -10.59 17.15
N LYS A 137 19.85 -10.60 18.48
CA LYS A 137 20.49 -11.68 19.25
C LYS A 137 19.51 -12.77 19.71
N SER A 138 18.21 -12.60 19.47
CA SER A 138 17.19 -13.55 19.89
C SER A 138 17.23 -14.82 19.04
N VAL A 139 17.15 -15.98 19.71
CA VAL A 139 17.02 -17.29 19.05
C VAL A 139 15.77 -17.34 18.17
N ALA A 140 14.67 -16.76 18.66
CA ALA A 140 13.38 -16.67 17.95
C ALA A 140 13.40 -15.69 16.76
N GLY A 141 14.39 -14.81 16.67
CA GLY A 141 14.49 -13.78 15.64
C GLY A 141 13.58 -12.56 15.89
N PHE A 142 13.29 -11.83 14.82
CA PHE A 142 12.47 -10.61 14.86
C PHE A 142 10.99 -10.98 14.72
N CYS A 143 10.18 -10.61 15.71
CA CYS A 143 8.74 -10.88 15.74
C CYS A 143 7.94 -9.58 15.86
N CYS A 144 6.67 -9.62 15.41
CA CYS A 144 5.74 -8.52 15.57
C CYS A 144 5.49 -8.23 17.06
N PRO A 145 5.65 -6.97 17.53
CA PRO A 145 5.37 -6.61 18.92
C PRO A 145 3.93 -6.84 19.37
N ILE A 146 2.96 -6.76 18.45
CA ILE A 146 1.52 -6.96 18.75
C ILE A 146 1.19 -8.45 18.76
N CYS A 147 1.19 -9.10 17.59
CA CYS A 147 0.68 -10.47 17.45
C CYS A 147 1.73 -11.57 17.63
N LYS A 148 2.99 -11.21 17.94
CA LYS A 148 4.12 -12.13 18.14
C LYS A 148 4.47 -13.04 16.96
N LYS A 149 3.82 -12.89 15.80
CA LYS A 149 4.16 -13.63 14.57
C LYS A 149 5.60 -13.30 14.14
N PRO A 150 6.40 -14.31 13.74
CA PRO A 150 7.75 -14.10 13.24
C PRO A 150 7.72 -13.30 11.93
N THR A 151 8.66 -12.38 11.78
CA THR A 151 8.83 -11.59 10.55
C THR A 151 10.04 -12.13 9.79
N THR A 152 9.80 -12.57 8.56
CA THR A 152 10.83 -13.20 7.71
C THR A 152 11.29 -12.30 6.56
N ARG A 153 10.44 -11.34 6.18
CA ARG A 153 10.65 -10.38 5.11
C ARG A 153 10.93 -9.00 5.67
N THR A 154 11.66 -8.23 4.88
CA THR A 154 11.90 -6.82 5.16
C THR A 154 10.57 -6.07 5.26
N PRO A 155 10.35 -5.28 6.32
CA PRO A 155 9.18 -4.41 6.45
C PRO A 155 9.04 -3.46 5.26
N HIS A 156 7.79 -3.17 4.87
CA HIS A 156 7.50 -2.38 3.69
C HIS A 156 6.98 -0.98 4.08
N PRO A 157 7.48 0.11 3.47
CA PRO A 157 6.93 1.43 3.71
C PRO A 157 5.51 1.53 3.14
N VAL A 158 4.61 2.23 3.83
CA VAL A 158 3.21 2.40 3.39
C VAL A 158 2.94 3.85 2.99
N HIS A 159 3.27 4.20 1.76
CA HIS A 159 3.15 5.58 1.25
C HIS A 159 1.73 6.15 1.32
N ALA A 160 0.70 5.32 1.09
CA ALA A 160 -0.69 5.78 1.21
C ALA A 160 -1.02 6.30 2.62
N VAL A 161 -0.59 5.56 3.66
CA VAL A 161 -0.78 5.97 5.06
C VAL A 161 0.01 7.23 5.36
N ARG A 162 1.22 7.35 4.81
CA ARG A 162 2.03 8.57 4.94
C ARG A 162 1.28 9.79 4.38
N HIS A 163 0.74 9.70 3.16
CA HIS A 163 -0.01 10.80 2.57
C HIS A 163 -1.27 11.16 3.37
N CYS A 164 -1.97 10.16 3.95
CA CYS A 164 -3.10 10.44 4.84
C CYS A 164 -2.66 11.21 6.09
N LEU A 165 -1.57 10.79 6.73
CA LEU A 165 -1.00 11.51 7.88
C LEU A 165 -0.55 12.93 7.51
N GLU A 166 -0.07 13.13 6.28
CA GLU A 166 0.31 14.44 5.77
C GLU A 166 -0.88 15.40 5.66
N VAL A 167 -1.99 14.93 5.11
CA VAL A 167 -3.24 15.72 5.02
C VAL A 167 -3.79 16.02 6.41
N ILE A 168 -3.81 15.03 7.30
CA ILE A 168 -4.30 15.19 8.67
C ILE A 168 -3.47 16.22 9.44
N ALA A 169 -2.14 16.13 9.36
CA ALA A 169 -1.25 17.08 10.04
C ALA A 169 -1.42 18.50 9.48
N ALA A 170 -1.56 18.64 8.16
CA ALA A 170 -1.82 19.95 7.54
C ALA A 170 -3.14 20.57 8.01
N ASN A 171 -4.19 19.76 8.17
CA ASN A 171 -5.48 20.22 8.71
C ASN A 171 -5.37 20.70 10.17
N ASP A 172 -4.54 20.02 10.98
CA ASP A 172 -4.31 20.38 12.38
C ASP A 172 -3.26 21.51 12.54
N GLY A 173 -2.69 22.03 11.44
CA GLY A 173 -1.62 23.02 11.48
C GLY A 173 -0.29 22.50 12.06
N LEU A 174 -0.08 21.18 12.04
CA LEU A 174 1.11 20.52 12.57
C LEU A 174 2.17 20.35 11.49
N SER A 175 3.44 20.54 11.87
CA SER A 175 4.58 20.21 11.02
C SER A 175 4.95 18.73 11.14
N ILE A 176 5.31 18.13 10.02
CA ILE A 176 5.67 16.71 9.94
C ILE A 176 7.18 16.60 10.03
N PRO A 177 7.71 15.69 10.86
CA PRO A 177 9.15 15.48 10.94
C PRO A 177 9.71 15.00 9.60
N GLU A 178 10.92 15.42 9.28
CA GLU A 178 11.60 14.96 8.08
C GLU A 178 11.74 13.42 8.07
N PRO A 179 11.55 12.78 6.91
CA PRO A 179 11.73 11.34 6.80
C PRO A 179 13.17 10.94 7.14
N ILE A 180 13.30 9.98 8.04
CA ILE A 180 14.59 9.40 8.41
C ILE A 180 14.95 8.32 7.39
N ALA A 181 16.11 8.44 6.76
CA ALA A 181 16.58 7.41 5.83
C ALA A 181 16.94 6.12 6.60
N PHE A 182 16.18 5.05 6.40
CA PHE A 182 16.50 3.72 6.94
C PHE A 182 17.03 2.79 5.85
N SER A 183 18.24 2.29 6.05
CA SER A 183 18.79 1.18 5.28
C SER A 183 18.30 -0.14 5.85
N TRP A 184 17.26 -0.70 5.24
CA TRP A 184 16.85 -2.06 5.55
C TRP A 184 17.77 -3.05 4.81
N VAL A 185 18.80 -3.55 5.50
CA VAL A 185 19.53 -4.73 5.02
C VAL A 185 18.50 -5.83 4.75
N PRO A 186 18.35 -6.32 3.50
CA PRO A 186 17.34 -7.29 3.14
C PRO A 186 17.36 -8.47 4.10
N MET A 187 16.21 -8.81 4.68
CA MET A 187 16.12 -10.01 5.49
C MET A 187 16.31 -11.20 4.55
N ARG A 188 17.47 -11.88 4.67
CA ARG A 188 17.63 -13.21 4.06
C ARG A 188 16.59 -14.11 4.73
N PRO A 189 15.65 -14.72 3.99
CA PRO A 189 14.73 -15.68 4.56
C PRO A 189 15.56 -16.73 5.29
N ARG A 190 15.24 -17.05 6.55
CA ARG A 190 15.79 -18.28 7.13
C ARG A 190 15.32 -19.42 6.24
N PRO A 191 16.21 -20.24 5.66
CA PRO A 191 15.77 -21.38 4.87
C PRO A 191 14.85 -22.22 5.74
N ARG A 192 13.65 -22.52 5.25
CA ARG A 192 12.78 -23.48 5.95
C ARG A 192 13.58 -24.79 6.03
N PRO A 193 13.58 -25.49 7.17
CA PRO A 193 14.13 -26.83 7.22
C PRO A 193 13.51 -27.63 6.08
N ILE A 194 14.34 -28.30 5.28
CA ILE A 194 13.84 -29.23 4.26
C ILE A 194 13.21 -30.37 5.05
N ILE A 195 11.90 -30.32 5.22
CA ILE A 195 11.15 -31.44 5.79
C ILE A 195 11.25 -32.55 4.75
N ASN A 196 11.98 -33.61 5.09
CA ASN A 196 12.13 -34.75 4.20
C ASN A 196 10.76 -35.44 4.12
N ILE A 197 10.03 -35.24 3.02
CA ILE A 197 8.64 -35.73 2.86
C ILE A 197 8.56 -37.26 3.06
N ARG A 198 9.68 -38.00 2.91
CA ARG A 198 9.77 -39.43 3.20
C ARG A 198 9.42 -39.80 4.64
N THR A 199 9.76 -38.98 5.64
CA THR A 199 9.46 -39.33 7.04
C THR A 199 7.98 -39.22 7.40
N TYR A 200 7.16 -38.56 6.56
CA TYR A 200 5.71 -38.46 6.79
C TYR A 200 4.98 -39.72 6.30
N LEU A 201 5.46 -40.36 5.22
CA LEU A 201 4.86 -41.56 4.66
C LEU A 201 5.26 -42.85 5.40
N ASP A 202 6.36 -42.84 6.15
CA ASP A 202 6.80 -43.97 6.97
C ASP A 202 6.16 -44.00 8.37
N ALA A 203 5.44 -42.94 8.77
CA ALA A 203 4.71 -42.87 10.04
C ALA A 203 3.23 -43.33 9.93
N GLU A 204 2.76 -43.62 8.71
CA GLU A 204 1.39 -44.08 8.41
C GLU A 204 1.34 -45.56 7.97
N ARG A 205 2.41 -46.33 8.22
CA ARG A 205 2.47 -47.78 7.99
C ARG A 205 2.89 -48.51 9.26
#